data_AF-G9ERE8-F1
#
_entry.id   AF-G9ERE8-F1
#
_cell.length_a   1.000
_cell.length_b   1.000
_cell.length_c   1.000
_cell.angle_alpha   90.00
_cell.angle_beta   90.00
_cell.angle_gamma   90.00
#
_symmetry.space_group_name_H-M   'P 1'
#
loop_
_entity.id
_entity.type
_entity.pdbx_description
1 polymer ?
#
loop_
_entity_poly.entity_id
_entity_poly.type
_entity_poly.pdbx_seq_one_letter_code
_entity_poly.pdbx_strand_id
1 'polypeptide(L)' 'MDIVSLHFEEPLMININDTIVKILAFKTQEHGNIKFGVEAPRSVNVHREEIFHAIKQKQLLEMAE' A
#
# COMPACT_ATOMS: atom_id res chain seq x y z
N MET A 1 -7.46 11.16 -7.99
CA MET A 1 -7.95 10.25 -6.95
C MET A 1 -9.10 9.51 -7.58
N ASP A 2 -8.93 8.22 -7.81
CA ASP A 2 -9.92 7.36 -8.44
C ASP A 2 -10.54 6.47 -7.36
N ILE A 3 -11.87 6.39 -7.35
CA ILE A 3 -12.61 5.55 -6.40
C ILE A 3 -13.14 4.35 -7.18
N VAL A 4 -12.81 3.15 -6.72
CA VAL A 4 -13.24 1.90 -7.34
C VAL A 4 -13.85 0.97 -6.30
N SER A 5 -14.84 0.19 -6.71
CA SER A 5 -15.37 -0.89 -5.89
C SER A 5 -14.55 -2.16 -6.11
N LEU A 6 -14.08 -2.75 -5.01
CA LEU A 6 -13.32 -3.98 -5.02
C LEU A 6 -14.12 -5.07 -4.30
N HIS A 7 -14.31 -6.23 -4.93
CA HIS A 7 -14.80 -7.41 -4.21
C HIS A 7 -13.68 -8.03 -3.38
N PHE A 8 -14.04 -8.64 -2.26
CA PHE A 8 -13.09 -9.40 -1.46
C PHE A 8 -12.56 -10.58 -2.25
N GLU A 9 -11.29 -10.90 -2.05
CA GLU A 9 -10.57 -12.01 -2.69
C GLU A 9 -10.38 -11.87 -4.22
N GLU A 10 -10.86 -10.76 -4.82
CA GLU A 10 -10.58 -10.40 -6.22
C GLU A 10 -9.38 -9.44 -6.30
N PRO A 11 -8.38 -9.72 -7.16
CA PRO A 11 -7.19 -8.88 -7.25
C PRO A 11 -7.45 -7.61 -8.07
N LEU A 12 -7.07 -6.46 -7.50
CA LEU A 12 -6.89 -5.22 -8.24
C LEU A 12 -5.44 -5.09 -8.69
N MET A 13 -5.25 -4.92 -10.00
CA MET A 13 -3.95 -4.70 -10.60
C MET A 13 -3.75 -3.21 -10.85
N ILE A 14 -2.72 -2.63 -10.24
CA ILE A 14 -2.35 -1.23 -10.43
C ILE A 14 -1.05 -1.19 -11.22
N ASN A 15 -1.04 -0.48 -12.34
CA ASN A 15 0.16 -0.23 -13.13
C ASN A 15 0.74 1.13 -12.76
N ILE A 16 1.98 1.14 -12.27
CA ILE A 16 2.74 2.33 -11.87
C ILE A 16 4.07 2.28 -12.61
N ASN A 17 4.26 3.14 -13.62
CA ASN A 17 5.53 3.25 -14.37
C ASN A 17 6.07 1.87 -14.82
N ASP A 18 5.25 1.11 -15.57
CA ASP A 18 5.56 -0.24 -16.06
C ASP A 18 5.74 -1.30 -14.96
N THR A 19 5.43 -0.96 -13.71
CA THR A 19 5.46 -1.88 -12.57
C THR A 19 4.05 -2.23 -12.15
N ILE A 20 3.78 -3.54 -12.07
CA ILE A 20 2.48 -4.06 -11.66
C ILE A 20 2.50 -4.32 -10.15
N VAL A 21 1.56 -3.72 -9.43
CA VAL A 21 1.27 -3.99 -8.03
C VAL A 21 -0.10 -4.62 -7.93
N LYS A 22 -0.19 -5.74 -7.22
CA LYS A 22 -1.44 -6.48 -7.00
C LYS A 22 -1.93 -6.27 -5.58
N ILE A 23 -3.19 -5.88 -5.46
CA ILE A 23 -3.87 -5.66 -4.18
C ILE A 23 -5.03 -6.64 -4.06
N LEU A 24 -5.14 -7.29 -2.90
CA LEU A 24 -6.24 -8.17 -2.52
C LEU A 24 -6.83 -7.69 -1.19
N ALA A 25 -8.15 -7.52 -1.12
CA ALA A 25 -8.82 -7.27 0.15
C ALA A 25 -9.41 -8.57 0.71
N PHE A 26 -9.30 -8.75 2.02
CA PHE A 26 -9.88 -9.87 2.76
C PHE A 26 -10.72 -9.34 3.92
N LYS A 27 -11.83 -10.03 4.19
CA LYS A 27 -12.63 -9.77 5.38
C LYS A 27 -11.84 -10.23 6.62
N THR A 28 -11.92 -9.44 7.69
CA THR A 28 -11.43 -9.83 9.01
C THR A 28 -12.60 -10.15 9.93
N GLN A 29 -12.33 -10.87 11.02
CA GLN A 29 -13.33 -11.10 12.08
C GLN A 29 -13.65 -9.82 12.86
N GLU A 30 -12.69 -8.89 12.94
CA GLU A 30 -12.88 -7.59 13.57
C GLU A 30 -13.70 -6.67 12.66
N HIS A 31 -14.80 -6.15 13.21
CA HIS A 31 -15.71 -5.25 12.51
C HIS A 31 -15.04 -3.90 12.23
N GLY A 32 -15.15 -3.42 10.99
CA GLY A 32 -14.55 -2.15 10.55
C GLY A 32 -13.14 -2.30 9.98
N ASN A 33 -12.49 -3.45 10.17
CA ASN A 33 -11.17 -3.73 9.61
C ASN A 33 -11.25 -4.48 8.29
N ILE A 34 -10.25 -4.21 7.43
CA ILE A 34 -10.02 -4.91 6.18
C ILE A 34 -8.55 -5.31 6.16
N LYS A 35 -8.27 -6.57 5.84
CA LYS A 35 -6.89 -7.03 5.62
C LYS A 35 -6.56 -6.85 4.15
N PHE A 36 -5.43 -6.22 3.86
CA PHE A 36 -4.91 -6.10 2.50
C PHE A 36 -3.69 -6.99 2.31
N GLY A 37 -3.72 -7.81 1.26
CA GLY A 37 -2.53 -8.45 0.69
C GLY A 37 -1.99 -7.57 -0.43
N VAL A 38 -0.70 -7.24 -0.38
CA VAL A 38 -0.04 -6.46 -1.43
C VAL A 38 1.13 -7.27 -1.96
N GLU A 39 1.11 -7.54 -3.26
CA GLU A 39 2.20 -8.17 -3.99
C GLU A 39 2.80 -7.12 -4.93
N ALA A 40 4.08 -6.82 -4.72
CA ALA A 40 4.83 -5.84 -5.48
C ALA A 40 6.26 -6.33 -5.72
N PRO A 41 6.94 -5.88 -6.78
CA PRO A 41 8.36 -6.16 -6.98
C PRO A 41 9.23 -5.56 -5.86
N ARG A 42 10.41 -6.14 -5.63
CA ARG A 42 11.35 -5.69 -4.59
C ARG A 42 11.85 -4.25 -4.76
N SER A 43 11.73 -3.70 -5.96
CA SER A 43 12.06 -2.31 -6.26
C SER A 43 11.02 -1.31 -5.71
N VAL A 44 9.82 -1.79 -5.34
CA VAL A 44 8.73 -0.94 -4.86
C VAL A 44 8.56 -1.14 -3.35
N ASN A 45 8.83 -0.07 -2.61
CA ASN A 45 8.58 -0.03 -1.18
C ASN A 45 7.09 0.18 -0.91
N VAL A 46 6.48 -0.72 -0.15
CA VAL A 46 5.08 -0.64 0.26
C VAL A 46 5.02 -0.36 1.76
N HIS A 47 4.41 0.75 2.12
CA HIS A 47 4.25 1.18 3.50
C HIS A 47 2.81 1.59 3.78
N ARG A 48 2.38 1.47 5.04
CA ARG A 48 1.22 2.21 5.52
C ARG A 48 1.56 3.70 5.52
N GLU A 49 0.57 4.54 5.28
CA GLU A 49 0.76 5.99 5.10
C GLU A 49 1.47 6.61 6.31
N GLU A 50 1.02 6.27 7.53
CA GLU A 50 1.61 6.78 8.77
C GLU A 50 3.08 6.40 8.92
N ILE A 51 3.44 5.19 8.48
CA ILE A 51 4.82 4.70 8.51
C ILE A 51 5.66 5.39 7.43
N PHE A 52 5.11 5.57 6.23
CA PHE A 52 5.78 6.27 5.13
C PHE A 52 6.16 7.71 5.54
N HIS A 53 5.22 8.44 6.15
CA HIS A 53 5.50 9.80 6.63
C HIS A 53 6.56 9.83 7.72
N ALA A 54 6.51 8.91 8.69
CA ALA A 54 7.52 8.82 9.74
C ALA A 54 8.93 8.55 9.18
N ILE A 55 9.06 7.63 8.21
CA ILE A 55 10.34 7.35 7.53
C ILE A 55 10.84 8.60 6.80
N LYS A 56 9.96 9.26 6.04
CA LYS A 56 10.33 10.44 5.24
C LYS A 56 10.75 11.62 6.12
N GLN A 57 10.06 11.86 7.23
CA GLN A 57 10.44 12.89 8.19
C GLN A 57 11.83 12.62 8.77
N LYS A 58 12.12 11.38 9.16
CA LYS A 58 13.44 11.00 9.66
C LYS A 58 14.54 11.23 8.63
N GLN A 59 14.33 10.82 7.38
CA GLN A 59 15.29 11.03 6.29
C GLN A 59 15.59 12.52 6.04
N LEU A 60 14.56 13.37 6.08
CA LEU A 60 14.73 14.81 5.91
C LEU A 60 15.55 15.44 7.04
N LEU A 61 15.36 14.97 8.28
CA LEU A 61 16.15 15.42 9.43
C LEU A 61 17.62 15.01 9.30
N GLU A 62 17.90 13.77 8.92
CA GLU A 62 19.26 13.25 8.74
C GLU A 62 20.03 13.96 7.61
N MET A 63 19.33 14.48 6.59
CA MET A 63 19.94 15.23 5.49
C MET A 63 20.22 16.70 5.81
N ALA A 64 19.62 17.23 6.88
CA ALA A 64 19.78 18.62 7.29
C ALA A 64 20.91 18.81 8.33
N GLU A 65 21.47 17.73 8.84
CA GLU A 65 22.62 17.66 9.77
C GLU A 65 23.92 17.40 9.00
#